data_AF-A0A418SJ25-F1
#
_entry.id   AF-A0A418SJ25-F1
#
_cell.length_a   1.000
_cell.length_b   1.000
_cell.length_c   1.000
_cell.angle_alpha   90.00
_cell.angle_beta   90.00
_cell.angle_gamma   90.00
#
_symmetry.space_group_name_H-M   'P 1'
#
loop_
_entity.id
_entity.type
_entity.pdbx_description
1 polymer ?
#
loop_
_entity_poly.entity_id
_entity_poly.type
_entity_poly.pdbx_seq_one_letter_code
_entity_poly.pdbx_strand_id
1 'polypeptide(L)'
;MSSKFLCACTLALTFSLSPGTMLAETVYPVLASCYRGPWEDVIWDKANPEFMETLMQNGITPDAAEEIGERVCRDPALVGKPDLIIDRTRELMRLASGA
;
A
#
# COMPACT_ATOMS: atom_id res chain seq x y z
N MET A 1 -38.15 -49.27 -14.53
CA MET A 1 -36.88 -48.51 -14.42
C MET A 1 -37.02 -47.28 -15.31
N SER A 2 -37.52 -46.17 -14.75
CA SER A 2 -36.73 -45.07 -14.18
C SER A 2 -35.97 -44.31 -15.27
N SER A 3 -36.09 -43.00 -15.48
CA SER A 3 -36.76 -41.95 -14.74
C SER A 3 -36.94 -40.76 -15.67
N LYS A 4 -38.10 -40.10 -15.60
CA LYS A 4 -38.39 -38.82 -16.27
C LYS A 4 -37.70 -37.70 -15.46
N PHE A 5 -36.98 -36.80 -16.12
CA PHE A 5 -36.74 -35.46 -15.59
C PHE A 5 -36.72 -34.43 -16.74
N LEU A 6 -37.92 -34.01 -17.14
CA LEU A 6 -38.13 -32.59 -17.39
C LEU A 6 -38.11 -31.90 -16.02
N CYS A 7 -37.27 -30.90 -15.83
CA CYS A 7 -37.50 -29.88 -14.81
C CYS A 7 -37.07 -28.53 -15.36
N ALA A 8 -38.07 -27.75 -15.75
CA ALA A 8 -37.98 -26.33 -15.88
C ALA A 8 -37.77 -25.71 -14.49
N CYS A 9 -36.82 -24.78 -14.36
CA CYS A 9 -36.81 -23.75 -13.32
C CYS A 9 -36.02 -22.56 -13.90
N THR A 10 -36.68 -21.63 -14.59
CA THR A 10 -37.12 -20.34 -14.01
C THR A 10 -36.02 -19.63 -13.22
N LEU A 11 -35.46 -18.58 -13.84
CA LEU A 11 -35.14 -17.28 -13.24
C LEU A 11 -34.88 -17.31 -11.73
N ALA A 12 -33.68 -17.74 -11.33
CA ALA A 12 -33.12 -17.32 -10.05
C ALA A 12 -31.87 -16.50 -10.36
N LEU A 13 -32.10 -15.23 -10.75
CA LEU A 13 -31.13 -14.17 -10.56
C LEU A 13 -30.95 -14.01 -9.04
N THR A 14 -30.17 -14.89 -8.43
CA THR A 14 -29.59 -14.66 -7.12
C THR A 14 -28.46 -13.65 -7.31
N PHE A 15 -28.83 -12.40 -7.64
CA PHE A 15 -27.98 -11.26 -7.43
C PHE A 15 -27.85 -11.15 -5.91
N SER A 16 -26.81 -11.78 -5.37
CA SER A 16 -26.43 -11.59 -3.98
C SER A 16 -26.08 -10.12 -3.82
N LEU A 17 -27.03 -9.29 -3.39
CA LEU A 17 -26.71 -8.00 -2.81
C LEU A 17 -25.96 -8.30 -1.52
N SER A 18 -24.64 -8.45 -1.62
CA SER A 18 -23.79 -8.15 -0.48
C SER A 18 -24.04 -6.67 -0.14
N PRO A 19 -24.51 -6.32 1.05
CA PRO A 19 -24.32 -4.98 1.55
C PRO A 19 -22.81 -4.86 1.80
N GLY A 20 -22.09 -4.48 0.75
CA GLY A 20 -20.71 -4.05 0.87
C GLY A 20 -20.74 -2.76 1.68
N THR A 21 -20.68 -2.90 3.00
CA THR A 21 -20.33 -1.79 3.89
C THR A 21 -18.96 -1.34 3.43
N MET A 22 -18.93 -0.32 2.58
CA MET A 22 -17.74 0.46 2.28
C MET A 22 -17.41 1.19 3.57
N LEU A 23 -16.68 0.52 4.46
CA LEU A 23 -15.99 1.21 5.54
C LEU A 23 -14.98 2.11 4.82
N ALA A 24 -15.18 3.42 4.92
CA ALA A 24 -14.17 4.37 4.49
C ALA A 24 -12.93 4.10 5.35
N GLU A 25 -11.96 3.40 4.77
CA GLU A 25 -10.67 3.19 5.40
C GLU A 25 -10.07 4.58 5.63
N THR A 26 -9.80 4.90 6.89
CA THR A 26 -9.22 6.19 7.26
C THR A 26 -7.79 6.21 6.73
N VAL A 27 -7.56 6.90 5.62
CA VAL A 27 -6.22 7.12 5.08
C VAL A 27 -5.51 8.13 5.97
N TYR A 28 -4.40 7.70 6.59
CA TYR A 28 -3.56 8.56 7.42
C TYR A 28 -2.51 9.25 6.54
N PRO A 29 -2.19 10.54 6.78
CA PRO A 29 -1.13 11.21 6.06
C PRO A 29 0.21 10.51 6.31
N VAL A 30 0.94 10.21 5.23
CA VAL A 30 2.27 9.61 5.30
C VAL A 30 3.33 10.71 5.34
N LEU A 31 4.19 10.66 6.34
CA LEU A 31 5.31 11.58 6.50
C LEU A 31 6.58 10.97 5.89
N ALA A 32 6.85 11.28 4.62
CA ALA A 32 8.09 10.84 3.98
C ALA A 32 9.29 11.60 4.55
N SER A 33 10.05 10.93 5.44
CA SER A 33 11.10 11.55 6.24
C SER A 33 12.35 10.67 6.25
N CYS A 34 13.41 11.18 5.63
CA CYS A 34 14.71 10.51 5.53
C CYS A 34 15.74 11.25 6.37
N TYR A 35 16.41 10.52 7.25
CA TYR A 35 17.64 11.02 7.86
C TYR A 35 18.70 11.13 6.77
N ARG A 36 19.32 12.31 6.64
CA ARG A 36 20.42 12.57 5.71
C ARG A 36 21.68 12.90 6.48
N GLY A 37 22.78 12.28 6.08
CA GLY A 37 24.11 12.64 6.54
C GLY A 37 24.55 14.01 6.02
N PRO A 38 25.72 14.51 6.45
CA PRO A 38 26.28 15.78 6.00
C PRO A 38 26.80 15.76 4.55
N TRP A 39 26.78 14.60 3.88
CA TRP A 39 27.23 14.44 2.50
C TRP A 39 26.05 14.21 1.56
N GLU A 40 26.27 14.44 0.26
CA GLU A 40 25.26 14.23 -0.76
C GLU A 40 25.07 12.75 -1.12
N ASP A 41 26.08 11.93 -0.83
CA ASP A 41 26.09 10.49 -1.07
C ASP A 41 25.21 9.72 -0.07
N VAL A 42 24.63 8.62 -0.55
CA VAL A 42 23.80 7.70 0.24
C VAL A 42 24.70 6.78 1.09
N ILE A 43 25.21 7.29 2.20
CA ILE A 43 26.12 6.53 3.09
C ILE A 43 25.43 6.17 4.41
N TRP A 44 24.67 7.11 4.97
CA TRP A 44 24.00 6.97 6.27
C TRP A 44 22.50 7.16 6.21
N ASP A 45 21.98 7.31 5.00
CA ASP A 45 20.60 7.60 4.72
C ASP A 45 19.71 6.45 5.17
N LYS A 46 18.68 6.80 5.93
CA LYS A 46 17.71 5.84 6.46
C LYS A 46 16.36 6.52 6.67
N ALA A 47 15.31 5.73 6.73
CA ALA A 47 14.00 6.22 7.14
C ALA A 47 14.02 6.67 8.61
N ASN A 48 13.37 7.79 8.89
CA ASN A 48 13.07 8.17 10.26
C ASN A 48 11.95 7.27 10.82
N PRO A 49 11.90 7.01 12.14
CA PRO A 49 10.88 6.16 12.74
C PRO A 49 9.44 6.59 12.40
N GLU A 50 9.19 7.89 12.37
CA GLU A 50 7.89 8.50 12.04
C GLU A 50 7.43 8.15 10.61
N PHE A 51 8.37 7.99 9.67
CA PHE A 51 8.03 7.58 8.31
C PHE A 51 7.47 6.17 8.30
N MET A 52 8.16 5.23 8.95
CA MET A 52 7.68 3.85 9.08
C MET A 52 6.37 3.76 9.87
N GLU A 53 6.23 4.54 10.94
CA GLU A 53 5.01 4.59 11.75
C GLU A 53 3.79 5.01 10.92
N THR A 54 3.90 6.10 10.15
CA THR A 54 2.79 6.56 9.29
C THR A 54 2.47 5.60 8.15
N LEU A 55 3.44 4.83 7.65
CA LEU A 55 3.18 3.73 6.72
C LEU A 55 2.37 2.61 7.38
N MET A 56 2.76 2.19 8.59
CA MET A 56 2.05 1.14 9.33
C MET A 56 0.63 1.54 9.75
N GLN A 57 0.40 2.83 10.04
CA GLN A 57 -0.95 3.35 10.28
C GLN A 57 -1.89 3.17 9.07
N ASN A 58 -1.33 3.05 7.86
CA ASN A 58 -2.06 2.74 6.62
C ASN A 58 -2.07 1.23 6.29
N GLY A 59 -1.84 0.35 7.28
CA GLY A 59 -1.95 -1.10 7.11
C GLY A 59 -0.73 -1.77 6.45
N ILE A 60 0.35 -1.03 6.18
CA ILE A 60 1.60 -1.61 5.69
C ILE A 60 2.27 -2.40 6.81
N THR A 61 2.77 -3.61 6.51
CA THR A 61 3.46 -4.43 7.51
C THR A 61 4.80 -3.80 7.91
N PRO A 62 5.34 -4.08 9.11
CA PRO A 62 6.64 -3.55 9.53
C PRO A 62 7.76 -3.82 8.52
N ASP A 63 7.85 -5.06 8.01
CA ASP A 63 8.88 -5.46 7.03
C ASP A 63 8.74 -4.67 5.71
N ALA A 64 7.51 -4.48 5.23
CA ALA A 64 7.25 -3.69 4.02
C ALA A 64 7.51 -2.19 4.26
N ALA A 65 7.20 -1.66 5.43
CA ALA A 65 7.47 -0.27 5.78
C ALA A 65 8.98 0.01 5.84
N GLU A 66 9.77 -0.93 6.37
CA GLU A 66 11.23 -0.88 6.34
C GLU A 66 11.76 -0.93 4.90
N GLU A 67 11.27 -1.85 4.07
CA GLU A 67 11.66 -1.94 2.66
C GLU A 67 11.35 -0.64 1.90
N ILE A 68 10.16 -0.08 2.07
CA ILE A 68 9.75 1.19 1.46
C ILE A 68 10.69 2.32 1.92
N GLY A 69 10.94 2.41 3.23
CA GLY A 69 11.82 3.40 3.82
C GLY A 69 13.24 3.34 3.26
N GLU A 70 13.83 2.16 3.19
CA GLU A 70 15.16 1.94 2.61
C GLU A 70 15.18 2.31 1.12
N ARG A 71 14.19 1.87 0.34
CA ARG A 71 14.14 2.14 -1.10
C ARG A 71 13.96 3.62 -1.43
N VAL A 72 13.22 4.37 -0.61
CA VAL A 72 13.02 5.81 -0.81
C VAL A 72 14.25 6.59 -0.33
N CYS A 73 14.72 6.33 0.89
CA CYS A 73 15.78 7.14 1.49
C CYS A 73 17.16 6.83 0.91
N ARG A 74 17.37 5.66 0.31
CA ARG A 74 18.65 5.27 -0.28
C ARG A 74 18.71 5.41 -1.79
N ASP A 75 17.71 6.05 -2.39
CA ASP A 75 17.73 6.37 -3.81
C ASP A 75 18.44 7.72 -4.05
N PRO A 76 19.65 7.71 -4.66
CA PRO A 76 20.38 8.94 -4.94
C PRO A 76 19.63 9.85 -5.92
N ALA A 77 18.69 9.33 -6.73
CA ALA A 77 17.92 10.13 -7.67
C ALA A 77 16.87 11.03 -6.99
N LEU A 78 16.46 10.69 -5.76
CA LEU A 78 15.42 11.38 -4.98
C LEU A 78 15.98 12.45 -4.04
N VAL A 79 17.30 12.51 -3.91
CA VAL A 79 18.01 13.48 -3.08
C VAL A 79 17.61 14.92 -3.44
N GLY A 80 17.15 15.65 -2.43
CA GLY A 80 16.76 17.06 -2.57
C GLY A 80 15.49 17.30 -3.39
N LYS A 81 14.72 16.24 -3.70
CA LYS A 81 13.54 16.30 -4.57
C LYS A 81 12.29 15.78 -3.84
N PRO A 82 11.65 16.61 -2.99
CA PRO A 82 10.54 16.19 -2.15
C PRO A 82 9.35 15.65 -2.94
N ASP A 83 9.04 16.23 -4.11
CA ASP A 83 7.94 15.77 -4.95
C ASP A 83 8.18 14.33 -5.46
N LEU A 84 9.41 14.02 -5.86
CA LEU A 84 9.77 12.68 -6.33
C LEU A 84 9.79 11.66 -5.19
N ILE A 85 10.17 12.08 -3.97
CA ILE A 85 10.07 11.25 -2.77
C ILE A 85 8.61 10.85 -2.52
N ILE A 86 7.70 11.82 -2.60
CA ILE A 86 6.27 11.60 -2.40
C ILE A 86 5.70 10.65 -3.46
N ASP A 87 6.02 10.89 -4.73
CA ASP A 87 5.54 10.06 -5.84
C ASP A 87 6.07 8.63 -5.74
N ARG A 88 7.37 8.47 -5.41
CA ARG A 88 7.97 7.16 -5.18
C ARG A 88 7.33 6.43 -4.00
N THR A 89 7.10 7.14 -2.90
CA THR A 89 6.46 6.56 -1.71
C THR A 89 5.06 6.03 -2.05
N ARG A 90 4.23 6.81 -2.75
CA ARG A 90 2.90 6.33 -3.20
C ARG A 90 2.99 5.13 -4.13
N GLU A 91 3.92 5.14 -5.07
CA GLU A 91 4.13 4.03 -5.98
C GLU A 91 4.42 2.73 -5.21
N LEU A 92 5.35 2.79 -4.25
CA LEU A 92 5.73 1.63 -3.47
C LEU A 92 4.61 1.14 -2.55
N MET A 93 3.87 2.06 -1.92
CA MET A 93 2.68 1.70 -1.13
C MET A 93 1.64 0.96 -1.98
N ARG A 94 1.38 1.41 -3.21
CA ARG A 94 0.44 0.76 -4.12
C ARG A 94 0.90 -0.65 -4.52
N LEU A 95 2.22 -0.84 -4.67
CA LEU A 95 2.79 -2.15 -4.95
C LEU A 95 2.68 -3.07 -3.73
N ALA A 96 2.94 -2.56 -2.53
CA ALA A 96 2.86 -3.31 -1.29
C ALA A 96 1.43 -3.71 -0.91
N SER A 97 0.43 -2.86 -1.21
CA SER A 97 -0.99 -3.15 -0.93
C SER A 97 -1.63 -4.14 -1.92
N GLY A 98 -0.97 -4.42 -3.05
CA GLY A 98 -1.47 -5.29 -4.10
C GLY A 98 -0.85 -6.69 -4.12
N ALA A 99 0.04 -6.99 -3.16
CA ALA A 99 0.73 -8.27 -2.99
C ALA A 99 0.12 -9.06 -1.82
#